data_AF-A0A8T1STF0-F1
#
_entry.id   AF-A0A8T1STF0-F1
#
_cell.length_a   1.000
_cell.length_b   1.000
_cell.length_c   1.000
_cell.angle_alpha   90.00
_cell.angle_beta   90.00
_cell.angle_gamma   90.00
#
_symmetry.space_group_name_H-M   'P 1'
#
loop_
_entity.id
_entity.type
_entity.pdbx_description
1 polymer ?
#
loop_
_entity_poly.entity_id
_entity_poly.type
_entity_poly.pdbx_seq_one_letter_code
_entity_poly.pdbx_strand_id
1 'polypeptide(L)'
;RKKAGWCAFNGITDSLQGKSNKKTRANLFNSTVLPAMLYGSETWSLTKIEEHQLSVTQRAMECTLWGISLRDHIPNKTIRQQSGVLDVVVESRLSKMRWAGHVARLSNNRWTAAVSEW
;
A
#
# COMPACT_ATOMS: atom_id res chain seq x y z
N ARG A 1 3.31 -7.49 5.11
CA ARG A 1 3.58 -6.03 5.21
C ARG A 1 4.96 -5.69 4.60
N LYS A 2 5.84 -4.94 5.28
CA LYS A 2 7.11 -4.36 4.73
C LYS A 2 7.95 -5.32 3.87
N LYS A 3 8.34 -6.48 4.39
CA LYS A 3 9.15 -7.48 3.66
C LYS A 3 8.44 -7.99 2.39
N ALA A 4 7.15 -8.31 2.48
CA ALA A 4 6.35 -8.76 1.33
C ALA A 4 6.26 -7.67 0.24
N GLY A 5 6.09 -6.40 0.63
CA GLY A 5 6.16 -5.27 -0.28
C GLY A 5 7.50 -5.17 -1.01
N TRP A 6 8.62 -5.31 -0.29
CA TRP A 6 9.95 -5.31 -0.91
C TRP A 6 10.18 -6.51 -1.83
N CYS A 7 9.73 -7.71 -1.47
CA CYS A 7 9.80 -8.87 -2.35
C CYS A 7 8.98 -8.66 -3.64
N ALA A 8 7.76 -8.13 -3.54
CA ALA A 8 6.93 -7.80 -4.70
C ALA A 8 7.54 -6.69 -5.55
N PHE A 9 8.12 -5.66 -4.92
CA PHE A 9 8.79 -4.55 -5.62
C PHE A 9 10.02 -5.04 -6.39
N ASN A 10 10.88 -5.84 -5.77
CA ASN A 10 12.05 -6.44 -6.41
C ASN A 10 11.67 -7.43 -7.52
N GLY A 11 10.49 -8.08 -7.44
CA GLY A 11 9.95 -8.89 -8.54
C GLY A 11 9.52 -8.08 -9.77
N ILE A 12 9.31 -6.77 -9.65
CA ILE A 12 8.93 -5.88 -10.76
C ILE A 12 10.04 -4.90 -11.18
N THR A 13 11.19 -4.84 -10.50
CA THR A 13 12.25 -3.84 -10.81
C THR A 13 12.71 -3.91 -12.26
N ASP A 14 12.89 -5.09 -12.81
CA ASP A 14 13.42 -5.28 -14.17
C ASP A 14 12.35 -4.83 -15.20
N SER A 15 11.08 -5.13 -14.90
CA SER A 15 9.91 -4.61 -15.63
C SER A 15 9.71 -3.09 -15.50
N LEU A 16 10.40 -2.41 -14.59
CA LEU A 16 10.36 -0.96 -14.42
C LEU A 16 11.53 -0.25 -15.11
N GLN A 17 12.70 -0.91 -15.26
CA GLN A 17 13.90 -0.32 -15.87
C GLN A 17 13.69 0.11 -17.34
N GLY A 18 12.84 -0.59 -18.10
CA GLY A 18 12.53 -0.24 -19.50
C GLY A 18 11.32 0.68 -19.72
N LYS A 19 10.58 1.09 -18.67
CA LYS A 19 9.27 1.77 -18.84
C LYS A 19 9.37 3.29 -18.60
N SER A 20 9.37 4.08 -19.68
CA SER A 20 9.37 5.54 -19.62
C SER A 20 8.09 6.15 -19.01
N ASN A 21 6.90 5.54 -19.26
CA ASN A 21 5.64 6.13 -18.83
C ASN A 21 5.40 6.00 -17.30
N LYS A 22 5.47 7.15 -16.61
CA LYS A 22 5.18 7.35 -15.18
C LYS A 22 3.86 6.70 -14.73
N LYS A 23 2.78 6.85 -15.50
CA LYS A 23 1.45 6.30 -15.17
C LYS A 23 1.46 4.76 -15.18
N THR A 24 2.18 4.15 -16.11
CA THR A 24 2.32 2.68 -16.18
C THR A 24 3.13 2.13 -15.02
N ARG A 25 4.20 2.84 -14.59
CA ARG A 25 4.99 2.50 -13.40
C ARG A 25 4.13 2.55 -12.13
N ALA A 26 3.33 3.61 -11.97
CA ALA A 26 2.40 3.78 -10.86
C ALA A 26 1.33 2.68 -10.81
N ASN A 27 0.69 2.39 -11.94
CA ASN A 27 -0.32 1.33 -12.05
C ASN A 27 0.26 -0.05 -11.69
N LEU A 28 1.47 -0.37 -12.15
CA LEU A 28 2.14 -1.63 -11.83
C LEU A 28 2.43 -1.76 -10.32
N PHE A 29 2.87 -0.67 -9.67
CA PHE A 29 3.04 -0.64 -8.23
C PHE A 29 1.71 -0.88 -7.49
N ASN A 30 0.66 -0.16 -7.89
CA ASN A 30 -0.68 -0.25 -7.29
C ASN A 30 -1.33 -1.63 -7.47
N SER A 31 -0.99 -2.39 -8.52
CA SER A 31 -1.54 -3.73 -8.78
C SER A 31 -0.72 -4.89 -8.19
N THR A 32 0.55 -4.69 -7.82
CA THR A 32 1.45 -5.77 -7.37
C THR A 32 1.98 -5.54 -5.96
N VAL A 33 2.65 -4.42 -5.72
CA VAL A 33 3.31 -4.10 -4.45
C VAL A 33 2.30 -3.74 -3.38
N LEU A 34 1.32 -2.91 -3.73
CA LEU A 34 0.31 -2.42 -2.79
C LEU A 34 -0.54 -3.57 -2.21
N PRO A 35 -1.09 -4.53 -2.99
CA PRO A 35 -1.77 -5.71 -2.43
C PRO A 35 -0.84 -6.57 -1.56
N ALA A 36 0.41 -6.79 -1.96
CA ALA A 36 1.39 -7.55 -1.17
C ALA A 36 1.75 -6.86 0.16
N MET A 37 1.75 -5.53 0.20
CA MET A 37 1.89 -4.75 1.43
C MET A 37 0.66 -4.90 2.33
N LEU A 38 -0.55 -4.77 1.74
CA LEU A 38 -1.86 -4.70 2.39
C LEU A 38 -2.49 -6.06 2.76
N TYR A 39 -1.91 -7.20 2.35
CA TYR A 39 -2.49 -8.51 2.64
C TYR A 39 -2.86 -8.69 4.12
N GLY A 40 -4.16 -8.85 4.40
CA GLY A 40 -4.71 -8.96 5.74
C GLY A 40 -4.96 -7.63 6.48
N SER A 41 -4.96 -6.47 5.80
CA SER A 41 -5.16 -5.15 6.45
C SER A 41 -6.46 -4.98 7.23
N GLU A 42 -7.46 -5.79 6.89
CA GLU A 42 -8.79 -5.84 7.50
C GLU A 42 -8.73 -6.19 9.01
N THR A 43 -7.79 -7.04 9.40
CA THR A 43 -7.63 -7.51 10.79
C THR A 43 -6.61 -6.70 11.60
N TRP A 44 -5.97 -5.68 11.02
CA TRP A 44 -4.92 -4.95 11.71
C TRP A 44 -5.45 -3.87 12.66
N SER A 45 -4.78 -3.75 13.80
CA SER A 45 -4.87 -2.62 14.72
C SER A 45 -3.58 -1.81 14.64
N LEU A 46 -3.44 -1.00 13.57
CA LEU A 46 -2.24 -0.21 13.31
C LEU A 46 -2.05 0.92 14.33
N THR A 47 -0.91 0.92 15.01
CA THR A 47 -0.43 2.08 15.79
C THR A 47 0.08 3.19 14.86
N LYS A 48 0.17 4.44 15.35
CA LYS A 48 0.76 5.55 14.60
C LYS A 48 2.22 5.32 14.18
N ILE A 49 2.97 4.57 14.98
CA ILE A 49 4.34 4.17 14.67
C ILE A 49 4.35 3.19 13.48
N GLU A 50 3.45 2.20 13.44
CA GLU A 50 3.34 1.29 12.30
C GLU A 50 2.83 1.98 11.03
N GLU A 51 1.83 2.86 11.13
CA GLU A 51 1.38 3.69 10.00
C GLU A 51 2.56 4.46 9.39
N HIS A 52 3.34 5.15 10.23
CA HIS A 52 4.53 5.87 9.79
C HIS A 52 5.58 4.95 9.15
N GLN A 53 5.86 3.78 9.76
CA GLN A 53 6.79 2.81 9.18
C GLN A 53 6.34 2.30 7.81
N LEU A 54 5.03 2.05 7.61
CA LEU A 54 4.48 1.66 6.31
C LEU A 54 4.67 2.78 5.27
N SER A 55 4.35 4.03 5.63
CA SER A 55 4.56 5.19 4.75
C SER A 55 6.03 5.42 4.39
N VAL A 56 6.98 5.24 5.33
CA VAL A 56 8.42 5.32 5.06
C VAL A 56 8.86 4.20 4.12
N THR A 57 8.35 2.98 4.31
CA THR A 57 8.67 1.83 3.46
C THR A 57 8.17 2.05 2.02
N GLN A 58 6.94 2.53 1.88
CA GLN A 58 6.36 2.91 0.59
C GLN A 58 7.17 4.07 -0.05
N ARG A 59 7.55 5.09 0.73
CA ARG A 59 8.34 6.22 0.23
C ARG A 59 9.68 5.78 -0.36
N ALA A 60 10.38 4.87 0.31
CA ALA A 60 11.65 4.33 -0.20
C ALA A 60 11.45 3.64 -1.57
N MET A 61 10.37 2.87 -1.74
CA MET A 61 10.01 2.28 -3.03
C MET A 61 9.58 3.33 -4.06
N GLU A 62 8.86 4.38 -3.66
CA GLU A 62 8.48 5.50 -4.55
C GLU A 62 9.70 6.28 -5.07
N CYS A 63 10.80 6.32 -4.32
CA CYS A 63 12.06 6.95 -4.73
C CYS A 63 12.92 6.06 -5.65
N THR A 64 12.84 4.73 -5.54
CA THR A 64 13.52 3.79 -6.45
C THR A 64 12.71 3.51 -7.71
N LEU A 65 11.37 3.47 -7.59
CA LEU A 65 10.47 3.94 -8.63
C LEU A 65 10.84 5.40 -8.97
N TRP A 66 10.50 5.89 -10.16
CA TRP A 66 11.02 7.17 -10.66
C TRP A 66 12.54 7.11 -10.88
N GLY A 67 13.38 7.20 -9.83
CA GLY A 67 14.84 7.24 -9.88
C GLY A 67 15.42 8.40 -9.05
N ILE A 68 14.80 8.72 -7.91
CA ILE A 68 15.10 9.89 -7.08
C ILE A 68 15.99 9.46 -5.90
N SER A 69 17.10 10.17 -5.72
CA SER A 69 18.02 10.02 -4.61
C SER A 69 17.81 11.11 -3.54
N LEU A 70 18.47 10.95 -2.38
CA LEU A 70 18.49 12.01 -1.36
C LEU A 70 19.23 13.28 -1.83
N ARG A 71 20.11 13.18 -2.84
CA ARG A 71 20.89 14.31 -3.37
C ARG A 71 20.06 15.25 -4.25
N ASP A 72 18.92 14.78 -4.75
CA ASP A 72 18.03 15.61 -5.58
C ASP A 72 17.22 16.61 -4.75
N HIS A 73 17.27 16.51 -3.41
CA HIS A 73 16.57 17.37 -2.45
C HIS A 73 15.06 17.53 -2.69
N ILE A 74 14.44 16.61 -3.45
CA ILE A 74 13.02 16.66 -3.80
C ILE A 74 12.17 16.35 -2.55
N PRO A 75 11.25 17.23 -2.14
CA PRO A 75 10.46 17.00 -0.94
C PRO A 75 9.42 15.88 -1.16
N ASN A 76 9.20 15.09 -0.10
CA ASN A 76 8.24 13.98 -0.06
C ASN A 76 6.83 14.34 -0.59
N LYS A 77 6.37 15.58 -0.41
CA LYS A 77 5.09 16.06 -0.94
C LYS A 77 5.05 16.02 -2.48
N THR A 78 6.10 16.51 -3.13
CA THR A 78 6.25 16.51 -4.60
C THR A 78 6.32 15.08 -5.13
N ILE A 79 7.11 14.21 -4.50
CA ILE A 79 7.19 12.79 -4.87
C ILE A 79 5.80 12.15 -4.83
N ARG A 80 5.02 12.36 -3.75
CA ARG A 80 3.68 11.79 -3.66
C ARG A 80 2.73 12.34 -4.73
N GLN A 81 2.69 13.66 -4.92
CA GLN A 81 1.85 14.30 -5.93
C GLN A 81 2.13 13.80 -7.36
N GLN A 82 3.41 13.55 -7.68
CA GLN A 82 3.79 13.07 -9.00
C GLN A 82 3.64 11.54 -9.14
N SER A 83 3.84 10.78 -8.06
CA SER A 83 3.97 9.32 -8.09
C SER A 83 2.82 8.55 -8.75
N GLY A 84 1.57 9.03 -8.62
CA GLY A 84 0.36 8.29 -9.00
C GLY A 84 0.10 7.02 -8.16
N VAL A 85 0.86 6.81 -7.09
CA VAL A 85 0.76 5.64 -6.21
C VAL A 85 -0.25 5.91 -5.09
N LEU A 86 -1.12 4.93 -4.81
CA LEU A 86 -2.10 5.02 -3.72
C LEU A 86 -1.40 4.97 -2.36
N ASP A 87 -1.91 5.70 -1.37
CA ASP A 87 -1.32 5.70 -0.03
C ASP A 87 -1.67 4.40 0.73
N VAL A 88 -0.66 3.68 1.20
CA VAL A 88 -0.83 2.40 1.90
C VAL A 88 -1.61 2.52 3.21
N VAL A 89 -1.50 3.65 3.92
CA VAL A 89 -2.23 3.85 5.18
C VAL A 89 -3.70 4.13 4.87
N VAL A 90 -3.99 4.97 3.90
CA VAL A 90 -5.37 5.21 3.41
C VAL A 90 -6.02 3.92 2.92
N GLU A 91 -5.36 3.16 2.04
CA GLU A 91 -5.94 1.91 1.51
C GLU A 91 -6.06 0.82 2.58
N SER A 92 -5.18 0.76 3.59
CA SER A 92 -5.35 -0.17 4.73
C SER A 92 -6.62 0.13 5.53
N ARG A 93 -6.92 1.42 5.76
CA ARG A 93 -8.15 1.86 6.44
C ARG A 93 -9.38 1.62 5.57
N LEU A 94 -9.30 1.91 4.27
CA LEU A 94 -10.39 1.64 3.33
C LEU A 94 -10.68 0.14 3.21
N SER A 95 -9.67 -0.72 3.17
CA SER A 95 -9.82 -2.19 3.24
C SER A 95 -10.57 -2.60 4.51
N LYS A 96 -10.16 -2.10 5.69
CA LYS A 96 -10.86 -2.37 6.95
C LYS A 96 -12.32 -1.88 6.95
N MET A 97 -12.61 -0.71 6.38
CA MET A 97 -13.98 -0.20 6.24
C MET A 97 -14.81 -1.01 5.23
N ARG A 98 -14.22 -1.43 4.10
CA ARG A 98 -14.86 -2.32 3.10
C ARG A 98 -15.24 -3.66 3.73
N TRP A 99 -14.35 -4.23 4.55
CA TRP A 99 -14.61 -5.45 5.32
C TRP A 99 -15.72 -5.25 6.37
N ALA A 100 -15.63 -4.23 7.21
CA ALA A 100 -16.67 -3.94 8.21
C ALA A 100 -18.06 -3.75 7.56
N GLY A 101 -18.12 -3.03 6.44
CA GLY A 101 -19.35 -2.89 5.66
C GLY A 101 -19.80 -4.19 4.98
N HIS A 102 -18.90 -5.10 4.62
CA HIS A 102 -19.24 -6.43 4.13
C HIS A 102 -19.88 -7.26 5.25
N VAL A 103 -19.29 -7.29 6.44
CA VAL A 103 -19.84 -7.97 7.63
C VAL A 103 -21.22 -7.41 7.99
N ALA A 104 -21.39 -6.09 8.04
CA ALA A 104 -22.67 -5.44 8.33
C ALA A 104 -23.79 -5.71 7.29
N ARG A 105 -23.45 -6.26 6.11
CA ARG A 105 -24.42 -6.69 5.08
C ARG A 105 -24.69 -8.20 5.08
N LEU A 106 -24.01 -8.99 5.90
CA LEU A 106 -24.30 -10.41 6.07
C LEU A 106 -25.58 -10.55 6.90
N SER A 107 -26.67 -10.97 6.26
CA SER A 107 -27.96 -11.24 6.92
C SER A 107 -28.03 -12.60 7.63
N ASN A 108 -27.02 -13.44 7.42
CA ASN A 108 -26.94 -14.80 7.93
C ASN A 108 -26.05 -14.88 9.17
N ASN A 109 -26.58 -15.46 10.25
CA ASN A 109 -25.99 -15.60 11.58
C ASN A 109 -24.76 -16.53 11.61
N ARG A 110 -23.70 -16.11 10.92
CA ARG A 110 -22.42 -16.80 10.80
C ARG A 110 -21.45 -16.29 11.86
N TRP A 111 -20.56 -17.18 12.29
CA TRP A 111 -19.48 -16.92 13.24
C TRP A 111 -18.70 -15.62 13.00
N THR A 112 -18.62 -15.14 11.75
CA THR A 112 -17.97 -13.86 11.40
C THR A 112 -18.58 -12.64 12.08
N ALA A 113 -19.91 -12.59 12.27
CA ALA A 113 -20.57 -11.51 13.00
C ALA A 113 -20.34 -11.67 14.52
N ALA A 114 -20.58 -12.87 15.03
CA ALA A 114 -20.41 -13.21 16.45
C ALA A 114 -18.98 -13.06 16.96
N VAL A 115 -17.95 -13.13 16.10
CA VAL A 115 -16.54 -12.88 16.45
C VAL A 115 -16.18 -11.39 16.39
N SER A 116 -16.96 -10.56 15.69
CA SER A 116 -16.71 -9.11 15.58
C SER A 116 -17.46 -8.24 16.60
N GLU A 117 -18.42 -8.80 17.34
CA GLU A 117 -19.28 -8.09 18.30
C GLU A 117 -18.88 -8.28 19.78
N TRP A 118 -17.68 -8.82 20.07
CA TRP A 118 -17.12 -8.96 21.42
C TRP A 118 -16.54 -7.66 21.99
#